data_AF-A0A1R1J231-F1
#
_entry.id   AF-A0A1R1J231-F1
#
_cell.length_a   1.000
_cell.length_b   1.000
_cell.length_c   1.000
_cell.angle_alpha   90.00
_cell.angle_beta   90.00
_cell.angle_gamma   90.00
#
_symmetry.space_group_name_H-M   'P 1'
#
loop_
_entity.id
_entity.type
_entity.pdbx_description
1 polymer ?
#
loop_
_entity_poly.entity_id
_entity_poly.type
_entity_poly.pdbx_seq_one_letter_code
_entity_poly.pdbx_strand_id
1 'polypeptide(L)' 'MYRKGIVLEIQFPPERLNDAAGDPYWIDLTLDEARRLHQQLAARFANETSANQPLDTFSID' A
#
# COMPACT_ATOMS: atom_id res chain seq x y z
N MET A 1 -6.41 16.36 12.52
CA MET A 1 -7.78 15.79 12.48
C MET A 1 -7.70 14.52 11.64
N TYR A 2 -7.63 13.35 12.26
CA TYR A 2 -7.51 12.08 11.54
C TYR A 2 -8.86 11.82 10.89
N ARG A 3 -8.99 12.11 9.58
CA ARG A 3 -10.10 11.55 8.81
C ARG A 3 -9.96 10.04 8.99
N LYS A 4 -11.05 9.31 9.24
CA LYS A 4 -11.10 7.85 9.02
C LYS A 4 -10.89 7.62 7.51
N GLY A 5 -9.68 7.90 7.07
CA GLY A 5 -9.21 7.79 5.72
C GLY A 5 -8.94 6.32 5.50
N ILE A 6 -9.29 5.88 4.31
CA ILE A 6 -8.96 4.58 3.76
C ILE A 6 -7.49 4.29 4.11
N VAL A 7 -7.25 3.35 5.03
CA VAL A 7 -5.89 2.89 5.38
C VAL A 7 -5.62 1.62 4.58
N LEU A 8 -4.50 1.62 3.85
CA LEU A 8 -3.90 0.43 3.22
C LEU A 8 -2.59 0.16 3.97
N GLU A 9 -2.44 -1.06 4.49
CA GLU A 9 -1.17 -1.49 5.07
C GLU A 9 -0.33 -2.18 4.00
N ILE A 10 0.92 -1.75 3.83
CA ILE A 10 1.88 -2.38 2.93
C ILE A 10 2.94 -3.07 3.80
N GLN A 11 2.99 -4.40 3.73
CA GLN A 11 3.96 -5.23 4.44
C GLN A 11 5.05 -5.66 3.47
N PHE A 12 6.32 -5.49 3.87
CA PHE A 12 7.49 -5.79 3.06
C PHE A 12 8.67 -6.16 3.96
N PRO A 13 9.63 -6.96 3.47
CA PRO A 13 10.85 -7.23 4.20
C PRO A 13 11.70 -5.95 4.32
N PRO A 14 12.43 -5.77 5.44
CA PRO A 14 13.12 -4.50 5.74
C PRO A 14 14.18 -4.12 4.70
N GLU A 15 14.76 -5.10 4.01
CA GLU A 15 15.72 -4.92 2.92
C GLU A 15 15.17 -4.19 1.69
N ARG A 16 13.83 -4.13 1.52
CA ARG A 16 13.18 -3.38 0.45
C ARG A 16 13.04 -1.89 0.76
N LEU A 17 13.23 -1.49 2.02
CA LEU A 17 13.23 -0.08 2.41
C LEU A 17 14.54 0.55 1.94
N ASN A 18 14.45 1.55 1.08
CA ASN A 18 15.57 2.42 0.77
C ASN A 18 15.50 3.65 1.67
N ASP A 19 16.25 3.58 2.78
CA ASP A 19 16.50 4.69 3.70
C ASP A 19 17.87 5.35 3.46
N ALA A 20 18.71 4.74 2.61
CA ALA A 20 20.07 5.17 2.32
C ALA A 20 20.14 6.49 1.51
N ALA A 21 19.10 6.82 0.74
CA ALA A 21 19.04 8.03 -0.06
C ALA A 21 18.62 9.29 0.72
N GLY A 22 18.26 9.14 1.99
CA GLY A 22 17.66 10.21 2.80
C GLY A 22 16.16 10.39 2.53
N ASP A 23 15.53 11.24 3.33
CA ASP A 23 14.08 11.46 3.34
C ASP A 23 13.62 12.18 2.05
N PRO A 24 12.60 11.69 1.30
CA PRO A 24 11.68 10.59 1.62
C PRO A 24 12.22 9.18 1.39
N TYR A 25 11.92 8.28 2.33
CA TYR A 25 12.13 6.84 2.15
C TYR A 25 11.23 6.29 1.03
N TRP A 26 11.74 5.31 0.29
CA TRP A 26 10.95 4.59 -0.72
C TRP A 26 11.11 3.08 -0.57
N ILE A 27 10.12 2.35 -1.08
CA ILE A 27 10.11 0.89 -1.14
C ILE A 27 10.27 0.51 -2.61
N ASP A 28 11.20 -0.38 -2.92
CA ASP A 28 11.36 -0.86 -4.29
C ASP A 28 10.28 -1.88 -4.66
N LEU A 29 9.59 -1.62 -5.77
CA LEU A 29 8.53 -2.49 -6.30
C LEU A 29 8.94 -3.03 -7.66
N THR A 30 8.82 -4.34 -7.83
CA THR A 30 8.83 -4.94 -9.16
C THR A 30 7.61 -4.50 -9.96
N LEU A 31 7.67 -4.62 -11.28
CA LEU A 31 6.54 -4.30 -12.15
C LEU A 31 5.28 -5.11 -11.80
N ASP A 32 5.44 -6.38 -11.43
CA ASP A 32 4.34 -7.26 -11.04
C ASP A 32 3.74 -6.86 -9.69
N GLU A 33 4.56 -6.50 -8.71
CA GLU A 33 4.10 -5.96 -7.43
C GLU A 33 3.33 -4.65 -7.62
N ALA A 34 3.85 -3.72 -8.43
CA ALA A 34 3.19 -2.46 -8.74
C ALA A 34 1.83 -2.68 -9.44
N ARG A 35 1.73 -3.65 -10.36
CA ARG A 35 0.47 -4.03 -11.01
C ARG A 35 -0.54 -4.61 -10.01
N ARG A 36 -0.11 -5.50 -9.11
CA ARG A 36 -0.98 -6.08 -8.08
C ARG A 36 -1.49 -5.00 -7.12
N LEU A 37 -0.61 -4.09 -6.68
CA LEU A 37 -0.98 -2.97 -5.83
C LEU A 37 -2.02 -2.07 -6.51
N HIS A 38 -1.78 -1.72 -7.78
CA HIS A 38 -2.71 -0.92 -8.57
C HIS A 38 -4.09 -1.59 -8.70
N GLN A 39 -4.14 -2.90 -8.98
CA GLN A 39 -5.40 -3.64 -9.07
C GLN A 39 -6.19 -3.63 -7.77
N GLN A 40 -5.53 -3.82 -6.63
CA GLN A 40 -6.18 -3.77 -5.32
C GLN A 40 -6.75 -2.38 -5.02
N LEU A 41 -5.95 -1.33 -5.26
CA LEU A 41 -6.40 0.06 -5.08
C LEU A 41 -7.58 0.39 -5.99
N ALA A 42 -7.52 0.02 -7.27
CA ALA A 42 -8.59 0.25 -8.24
C ALA A 42 -9.88 -0.47 -7.82
N ALA A 43 -9.79 -1.73 -7.38
CA ALA A 43 -10.94 -2.48 -6.88
C ALA A 43 -11.57 -1.84 -5.65
N ARG A 44 -10.75 -1.30 -4.74
CA ARG A 44 -11.21 -0.60 -3.55
C ARG A 44 -11.87 0.73 -3.85
N PHE A 45 -11.39 1.48 -4.84
CA PHE A 45 -12.04 2.74 -5.24
C PHE A 45 -13.32 2.53 -6.04
N ALA A 46 -13.41 1.43 -6.81
CA ALA A 46 -14.61 1.09 -7.58
C ALA A 46 -15.79 0.66 -6.68
N ASN A 47 -15.49 0.00 -5.56
CA ASN A 47 -16.48 -0.31 -4.55
C ASN A 47 -16.52 0.86 -3.56
N GLU A 48 -17.54 1.72 -3.56
CA GLU A 48 -17.72 2.78 -2.54
C GLU A 48 -17.60 2.19 -1.14
N THR A 49 -16.38 2.19 -0.61
CA THR A 49 -16.04 1.33 0.50
C THR A 49 -16.62 1.98 1.73
N SER A 50 -17.70 1.40 2.26
CA SER A 50 -18.22 1.76 3.57
C SER A 50 -17.07 1.82 4.56
N ALA A 51 -17.04 2.85 5.40
CA ALA A 51 -15.98 3.18 6.37
C ALA A 51 -15.71 2.10 7.46
N ASN A 52 -16.24 0.89 7.26
CA ASN A 52 -16.19 -0.27 8.13
C ASN A 52 -15.56 -1.52 7.47
N GLN A 53 -14.97 -1.41 6.28
CA GLN A 53 -14.26 -2.54 5.68
C GLN A 53 -12.91 -2.77 6.39
N PRO A 54 -12.51 -4.04 6.66
CA PRO A 54 -11.23 -4.34 7.28
C PRO A 54 -10.04 -3.74 6.52
N LEU A 55 -8.92 -3.58 7.22
CA LEU A 55 -7.67 -3.09 6.66
C LEU A 55 -7.21 -4.03 5.54
N ASP A 56 -7.18 -3.56 4.29
CA ASP A 56 -6.55 -4.32 3.23
C ASP A 56 -5.04 -4.34 3.46
N THR A 57 -4.47 -5.54 3.49
CA THR A 57 -3.03 -5.78 3.63
C THR A 57 -2.46 -6.14 2.27
N PHE A 58 -1.51 -5.36 1.78
CA PHE A 58 -0.71 -5.66 0.60
C PHE A 58 0.66 -6.16 1.02
N SER A 59 0.94 -7.45 0.81
CA SER A 59 2.24 -8.05 1.12
C SER A 59 3.11 -8.12 -0.13
N ILE A 60 4.36 -7.73 0.03
CA ILE A 60 5.45 -7.84 -0.95
C ILE A 60 6.36 -8.97 -0.47
N ASP A 61 6.58 -9.95 -1.35
CA ASP A 61 7.46 -11.10 -1.10
C ASP A 61 8.95 -10.78 -1.31
#